data_AF-A0A955JSS2-F1
#
_entry.id   AF-A0A955JSS2-F1
#
_cell.length_a   1.000
_cell.length_b   1.000
_cell.length_c   1.000
_cell.angle_alpha   90.00
_cell.angle_beta   90.00
_cell.angle_gamma   90.00
#
_symmetry.space_group_name_H-M   'P 1'
#
loop_
_entity.id
_entity.type
_entity.pdbx_description
1 polymer ?
#
loop_
_entity_poly.entity_id
_entity_poly.type
_entity_poly.pdbx_seq_one_letter_code
_entity_poly.pdbx_strand_id
1 'polypeptide(L)'
;MFAKSELVPHDTNHTDEIRAFFGQIDQLTDPAARRDYFEHLDDEDFLDILQQTAQLVRTGDAASLQAFDGKNVALVTHEVPDQREKMGLLVDVWHAAKSILKDRSLSDRDALDYAGLTIAGGTLLVHPFADGNGRVSRTVSYVLMQGIDSSNGLDAILSKSNGGGEWDVAPSPESMVFNKRIFIGNQPDAIEWAGMYVDDADDAFGGEVARSLYSDAVMRHFIEEADDQTKAIIEKATYLKSSEKGGKTVLKANECIHLLATSDSPVYYVQNLRSIVRYERAEAVRAFLRAMQDGDITAKTDGIDMFLRGDSERQRERSARLGAEVVRRTHVNAEMSIRDQAVIMHRLFSNPQYSAT
;
A
#
# COMPACT_ATOMS: atom_id res chain seq x y z
N MET A 1 6.32 -0.17 23.03
CA MET A 1 5.17 -0.96 22.56
C MET A 1 3.90 -0.29 23.09
N PHE A 2 3.30 0.63 22.32
CA PHE A 2 2.02 1.23 22.70
C PHE A 2 0.92 0.28 22.24
N ALA A 3 0.14 -0.27 23.16
CA ALA A 3 -1.12 -0.92 22.81
C ALA A 3 -2.01 0.16 22.19
N LYS A 4 -2.14 0.16 20.85
CA LYS A 4 -3.19 0.94 20.19
C LYS A 4 -4.51 0.37 20.68
N SER A 5 -5.27 1.17 21.42
CA SER A 5 -6.66 0.85 21.70
C SER A 5 -7.41 0.82 20.37
N GLU A 6 -8.00 -0.33 20.02
CA GLU A 6 -9.02 -0.41 18.98
C GLU A 6 -10.08 0.67 19.28
N LEU A 7 -10.35 1.57 18.33
CA LEU A 7 -11.41 2.56 18.49
C LEU A 7 -12.76 1.90 18.34
N VAL A 8 -12.84 0.85 17.50
CA VAL A 8 -14.04 0.07 17.27
C VAL A 8 -13.72 -1.42 17.36
N PRO A 9 -14.36 -2.15 18.29
CA PRO A 9 -14.16 -3.59 18.42
C PRO A 9 -14.36 -4.32 17.11
N HIS A 10 -13.46 -5.25 16.80
CA HIS A 10 -13.58 -6.11 15.61
C HIS A 10 -14.75 -7.11 15.67
N ASP A 11 -15.38 -7.26 16.84
CA ASP A 11 -16.53 -8.14 17.05
C ASP A 11 -17.87 -7.41 16.84
N THR A 12 -17.84 -6.09 16.66
CA THR A 12 -19.01 -5.28 16.29
C THR A 12 -19.05 -5.12 14.76
N ASN A 13 -19.98 -5.83 14.12
CA ASN A 13 -20.20 -5.76 12.68
C ASN A 13 -21.58 -5.16 12.38
N HIS A 14 -21.59 -4.11 11.57
CA HIS A 14 -22.81 -3.42 11.11
C HIS A 14 -23.22 -3.90 9.72
N THR A 15 -23.24 -5.23 9.53
CA THR A 15 -23.43 -5.85 8.21
C THR A 15 -24.79 -5.49 7.61
N ASP A 16 -25.84 -5.47 8.41
CA ASP A 16 -27.19 -5.18 7.94
C ASP A 16 -27.33 -3.72 7.52
N GLU A 17 -26.71 -2.78 8.23
CA GLU A 17 -26.68 -1.36 7.87
C GLU A 17 -25.86 -1.13 6.60
N ILE A 18 -24.70 -1.79 6.46
CA ILE A 18 -23.88 -1.74 5.25
C ILE A 18 -24.66 -2.31 4.05
N ARG A 19 -25.33 -3.45 4.24
CA ARG A 19 -26.17 -4.07 3.21
C ARG A 19 -27.35 -3.17 2.84
N ALA A 20 -28.01 -2.54 3.81
CA ALA A 20 -29.12 -1.63 3.56
C ALA A 20 -28.69 -0.35 2.83
N PHE A 21 -27.47 0.14 3.11
CA PHE A 21 -26.90 1.29 2.42
C PHE A 21 -26.63 1.00 0.94
N PHE A 22 -25.81 -0.02 0.64
CA PHE A 22 -25.52 -0.39 -0.74
C PHE A 22 -26.73 -1.04 -1.44
N GLY A 23 -27.68 -1.58 -0.68
CA GLY A 23 -28.99 -2.11 -1.10
C GLY A 23 -29.85 -1.16 -1.92
N GLN A 24 -29.57 0.14 -1.85
CA GLN A 24 -30.33 1.18 -2.54
C GLN A 24 -29.81 1.45 -3.96
N ILE A 25 -28.70 0.81 -4.36
CA ILE A 25 -28.07 1.03 -5.66
C ILE A 25 -28.35 -0.18 -6.56
N ASP A 26 -29.42 -0.10 -7.34
CA ASP A 26 -29.92 -1.18 -8.21
C ASP A 26 -28.84 -1.73 -9.16
N GLN A 27 -27.93 -0.86 -9.62
CA GLN A 27 -26.85 -1.19 -10.53
C GLN A 27 -25.85 -2.20 -9.95
N LEU A 28 -25.77 -2.36 -8.63
CA LEU A 28 -24.81 -3.26 -7.99
C LEU A 28 -25.15 -4.75 -8.17
N THR A 29 -26.33 -5.09 -8.68
CA THR A 29 -26.77 -6.50 -8.84
C THR A 29 -26.15 -7.18 -10.05
N ASP A 30 -25.95 -6.46 -11.17
CA ASP A 30 -25.41 -6.98 -12.42
C ASP A 30 -23.97 -6.45 -12.67
N PRO A 31 -23.00 -7.30 -13.06
CA PRO A 31 -21.62 -6.85 -13.28
C PRO A 31 -21.46 -5.74 -14.33
N ALA A 32 -22.22 -5.77 -15.43
CA ALA A 32 -22.09 -4.74 -16.47
C ALA A 32 -22.67 -3.40 -15.99
N ALA A 33 -23.86 -3.42 -15.38
CA ALA A 33 -24.47 -2.23 -14.78
C ALA A 33 -23.61 -1.66 -13.64
N ARG A 34 -22.99 -2.53 -12.83
CA ARG A 34 -22.11 -2.13 -11.74
C ARG A 34 -20.85 -1.45 -12.24
N ARG A 35 -20.23 -2.01 -13.27
CA ARG A 35 -19.07 -1.40 -13.93
C ARG A 35 -19.43 -0.02 -14.45
N ASP A 36 -20.58 0.10 -15.13
CA ASP A 36 -21.08 1.37 -15.66
C ASP A 36 -21.33 2.40 -14.55
N TYR A 37 -21.97 2.00 -13.45
CA TYR A 37 -22.19 2.83 -12.27
C TYR A 37 -20.87 3.41 -11.71
N PHE A 38 -19.91 2.54 -11.40
CA PHE A 38 -18.63 2.97 -10.84
C PHE A 38 -17.80 3.77 -11.84
N GLU A 39 -17.85 3.45 -13.14
CA GLU A 39 -17.12 4.23 -14.15
C GLU A 39 -17.59 5.69 -14.26
N HIS A 40 -18.85 5.97 -13.93
CA HIS A 40 -19.44 7.32 -14.00
C HIS A 40 -19.38 8.08 -12.69
N LEU A 41 -19.09 7.40 -11.58
CA LEU A 41 -18.99 7.99 -10.26
C LEU A 41 -17.85 9.03 -10.21
N ASP A 42 -18.15 10.24 -9.71
CA ASP A 42 -17.15 11.31 -9.65
C ASP A 42 -16.20 11.17 -8.45
N ASP A 43 -15.30 12.13 -8.30
CA ASP A 43 -14.28 12.07 -7.24
C ASP A 43 -14.88 12.31 -5.85
N GLU A 44 -15.90 13.17 -5.75
CA GLU A 44 -16.56 13.51 -4.48
C GLU A 44 -17.42 12.34 -4.01
N ASP A 45 -18.23 11.77 -4.90
CA ASP A 45 -19.04 10.59 -4.64
C ASP A 45 -18.18 9.39 -4.16
N PHE A 46 -16.97 9.22 -4.71
CA PHE A 46 -16.06 8.15 -4.28
C PHE A 46 -15.58 8.37 -2.85
N LEU A 47 -15.17 9.60 -2.53
CA LEU A 47 -14.74 9.97 -1.19
C LEU A 47 -15.89 9.82 -0.19
N ASP A 48 -17.10 10.21 -0.56
CA ASP A 48 -18.29 10.05 0.26
C ASP A 48 -18.61 8.58 0.50
N ILE A 49 -18.50 7.70 -0.51
CA ILE A 49 -18.64 6.25 -0.32
C ILE A 49 -17.62 5.73 0.70
N LEU A 50 -16.35 6.17 0.63
CA LEU A 50 -15.32 5.74 1.59
C LEU A 50 -15.64 6.23 3.01
N GLN A 51 -16.03 7.48 3.17
CA GLN A 51 -16.35 8.09 4.46
C GLN A 51 -17.63 7.51 5.07
N GLN A 52 -18.66 7.27 4.25
CA GLN A 52 -19.91 6.66 4.67
C GLN A 52 -19.69 5.20 5.06
N THR A 53 -18.91 4.45 4.29
CA THR A 53 -18.53 3.07 4.64
C THR A 53 -17.73 3.03 5.93
N ALA A 54 -16.81 3.99 6.15
CA ALA A 54 -16.07 4.09 7.40
C ALA A 54 -16.97 4.41 8.60
N GLN A 55 -17.95 5.30 8.44
CA GLN A 55 -18.93 5.60 9.48
C GLN A 55 -19.77 4.36 9.82
N LEU A 56 -20.27 3.66 8.80
CA LEU A 56 -21.05 2.43 8.95
C LEU A 56 -20.23 1.35 9.66
N VAL A 57 -19.00 1.11 9.23
CA VAL A 57 -18.08 0.15 9.86
C VAL A 57 -17.83 0.51 11.32
N ARG A 58 -17.76 1.80 11.66
CA ARG A 58 -17.41 2.25 13.01
C ARG A 58 -18.59 2.31 13.98
N THR A 59 -19.77 2.67 13.48
CA THR A 59 -20.90 3.07 14.32
C THR A 59 -22.25 2.54 13.87
N GLY A 60 -22.34 1.99 12.65
CA GLY A 60 -23.60 1.63 12.01
C GLY A 60 -24.42 2.83 11.51
N ASP A 61 -23.90 4.05 11.63
CA ASP A 61 -24.61 5.25 11.19
C ASP A 61 -24.45 5.49 9.69
N ALA A 62 -25.57 5.46 8.97
CA ALA A 62 -25.65 5.72 7.53
C ALA A 62 -25.86 7.21 7.18
N ALA A 63 -26.09 8.07 8.17
CA ALA A 63 -26.45 9.48 7.96
C ALA A 63 -25.27 10.45 8.10
N SER A 64 -24.15 10.00 8.63
CA SER A 64 -22.95 10.82 8.87
C SER A 64 -21.77 10.36 8.03
N LEU A 65 -20.87 11.28 7.70
CA LEU A 65 -19.59 10.98 7.06
C LEU A 65 -18.46 10.94 8.08
N GLN A 66 -17.66 9.89 8.06
CA GLN A 66 -16.46 9.79 8.88
C GLN A 66 -15.33 10.64 8.26
N ALA A 67 -14.85 11.64 8.99
CA ALA A 67 -13.69 12.41 8.56
C ALA A 67 -12.44 11.53 8.41
N PHE A 68 -11.58 11.87 7.45
CA PHE A 68 -10.26 11.25 7.31
C PHE A 68 -9.36 11.67 8.48
N ASP A 69 -9.26 10.82 9.51
CA ASP A 69 -8.61 11.10 10.80
C ASP A 69 -7.31 10.30 11.04
N GLY A 70 -6.76 9.64 10.02
CA GLY A 70 -5.63 8.70 10.11
C GLY A 70 -4.23 9.29 10.38
N LYS A 71 -4.10 10.48 10.98
CA LYS A 71 -2.82 11.22 11.09
C LYS A 71 -1.69 10.45 11.80
N ASN A 72 -2.01 9.68 12.84
CA ASN A 72 -1.02 9.04 13.73
C ASN A 72 -1.00 7.51 13.59
N VAL A 73 -1.35 6.99 12.41
CA VAL A 73 -1.38 5.54 12.20
C VAL A 73 0.03 5.02 11.91
N ALA A 74 0.65 4.40 12.92
CA ALA A 74 1.84 3.58 12.72
C ALA A 74 1.51 2.13 12.34
N LEU A 75 2.22 1.58 11.35
CA LEU A 75 2.12 0.20 10.88
C LEU A 75 3.52 -0.42 10.84
N VAL A 76 3.60 -1.75 10.95
CA VAL A 76 4.88 -2.46 11.03
C VAL A 76 5.53 -2.60 9.66
N THR A 77 4.73 -2.70 8.60
CA THR A 77 5.18 -3.14 7.26
C THR A 77 5.22 -2.03 6.21
N HIS A 78 4.65 -0.86 6.49
CA HIS A 78 4.74 0.33 5.62
C HIS A 78 4.52 1.62 6.42
N GLU A 79 4.91 2.75 5.84
CA GLU A 79 4.60 4.07 6.39
C GLU A 79 3.43 4.70 5.66
N VAL A 80 2.54 5.30 6.42
CA VAL A 80 1.36 5.96 5.87
C VAL A 80 1.70 7.39 5.41
N PRO A 81 1.08 7.90 4.33
CA PRO A 81 1.26 9.29 3.89
C PRO A 81 0.88 10.33 4.94
N ASP A 82 1.41 11.54 4.78
CA ASP A 82 1.05 12.67 5.62
C ASP A 82 -0.45 12.98 5.46
N GLN A 83 -1.09 13.38 6.57
CA GLN A 83 -2.52 13.71 6.60
C GLN A 83 -2.95 14.70 5.50
N ARG A 84 -2.07 15.65 5.13
CA ARG A 84 -2.32 16.67 4.10
C ARG A 84 -2.45 16.08 2.69
N GLU A 85 -1.85 14.91 2.45
CA GLU A 85 -1.78 14.30 1.13
C GLU A 85 -2.89 13.26 0.92
N LYS A 86 -3.48 12.74 2.00
CA LYS A 86 -4.38 11.58 1.95
C LYS A 86 -5.57 11.77 1.01
N MET A 87 -6.23 12.93 1.04
CA MET A 87 -7.39 13.17 0.18
C MET A 87 -6.99 13.16 -1.30
N GLY A 88 -5.90 13.85 -1.67
CA GLY A 88 -5.39 13.82 -3.04
C GLY A 88 -4.96 12.43 -3.47
N LEU A 89 -4.33 11.65 -2.59
CA LEU A 89 -3.95 10.28 -2.87
C LEU A 89 -5.17 9.35 -3.02
N LEU A 90 -6.26 9.55 -2.27
CA LEU A 90 -7.49 8.79 -2.48
C LEU A 90 -8.13 9.11 -3.84
N VAL A 91 -8.04 10.36 -4.30
CA VAL A 91 -8.45 10.71 -5.67
C VAL A 91 -7.55 10.03 -6.70
N ASP A 92 -6.23 9.99 -6.50
CA ASP A 92 -5.31 9.23 -7.36
C ASP A 92 -5.69 7.74 -7.40
N VAL A 93 -6.04 7.13 -6.26
CA VAL A 93 -6.52 5.74 -6.15
C VAL A 93 -7.78 5.55 -7.01
N TRP A 94 -8.72 6.48 -6.91
CA TRP A 94 -9.96 6.43 -7.69
C TRP A 94 -9.71 6.59 -9.18
N HIS A 95 -8.88 7.54 -9.59
CA HIS A 95 -8.52 7.75 -11.00
C HIS A 95 -7.88 6.50 -11.59
N ALA A 96 -7.01 5.82 -10.84
CA ALA A 96 -6.43 4.55 -11.24
C ALA A 96 -7.50 3.47 -11.45
N ALA A 97 -8.38 3.26 -10.47
CA ALA A 97 -9.47 2.29 -10.55
C ALA A 97 -10.45 2.62 -11.70
N LYS A 98 -10.85 3.88 -11.84
CA LYS A 98 -11.73 4.38 -12.90
C LYS A 98 -11.12 4.21 -14.29
N SER A 99 -9.81 4.39 -14.43
CA SER A 99 -9.12 4.12 -15.70
C SER A 99 -9.21 2.65 -16.12
N ILE A 100 -9.12 1.73 -15.15
CA ILE A 100 -9.28 0.28 -15.38
C ILE A 100 -10.74 -0.04 -15.72
N LEU A 101 -11.71 0.56 -15.01
CA LEU A 101 -13.13 0.39 -15.32
C LEU A 101 -13.48 0.84 -16.74
N LYS A 102 -12.82 1.89 -17.26
CA LYS A 102 -12.98 2.40 -18.63
C LYS A 102 -12.36 1.50 -19.71
N ASP A 103 -11.47 0.59 -19.36
CA ASP A 103 -10.75 -0.23 -20.34
C ASP A 103 -11.65 -1.33 -20.95
N ARG A 104 -12.21 -1.03 -22.13
CA ARG A 104 -13.09 -1.95 -22.86
C ARG A 104 -12.39 -3.20 -23.42
N SER A 105 -11.06 -3.31 -23.32
CA SER A 105 -10.35 -4.54 -23.65
C SER A 105 -10.53 -5.62 -22.57
N LEU A 106 -10.89 -5.21 -21.35
CA LEU A 106 -11.16 -6.10 -20.22
C LEU A 106 -12.63 -6.53 -20.18
N SER A 107 -12.86 -7.78 -19.80
CA SER A 107 -14.20 -8.25 -19.41
C SER A 107 -14.71 -7.47 -18.19
N ASP A 108 -16.03 -7.37 -17.99
CA ASP A 108 -16.58 -6.64 -16.85
C ASP A 108 -16.08 -7.22 -15.52
N ARG A 109 -15.97 -8.54 -15.43
CA ARG A 109 -15.41 -9.22 -14.26
C ARG A 109 -13.96 -8.83 -14.01
N ASP A 110 -13.10 -8.84 -15.02
CA ASP A 110 -11.67 -8.51 -14.84
C ASP A 110 -11.50 -7.02 -14.52
N ALA A 111 -12.25 -6.14 -15.18
CA ALA A 111 -12.24 -4.71 -14.89
C ALA A 111 -12.66 -4.43 -13.43
N LEU A 112 -13.74 -5.06 -12.95
CA LEU A 112 -14.19 -4.94 -11.57
C LEU A 112 -13.16 -5.54 -10.59
N ASP A 113 -12.57 -6.70 -10.89
CA ASP A 113 -11.57 -7.32 -10.02
C ASP A 113 -10.31 -6.44 -9.88
N TYR A 114 -9.78 -5.95 -10.99
CA TYR A 114 -8.60 -5.06 -10.97
C TYR A 114 -8.89 -3.72 -10.29
N ALA A 115 -10.05 -3.10 -10.57
CA ALA A 115 -10.44 -1.84 -9.94
C ALA A 115 -10.68 -2.03 -8.43
N GLY A 116 -11.33 -3.12 -8.01
CA GLY A 116 -11.59 -3.43 -6.61
C GLY A 116 -10.30 -3.64 -5.82
N LEU A 117 -9.32 -4.37 -6.37
CA LEU A 117 -8.01 -4.54 -5.75
C LEU A 117 -7.20 -3.24 -5.72
N THR A 118 -7.32 -2.40 -6.75
CA THR A 118 -6.69 -1.06 -6.76
C THR A 118 -7.23 -0.20 -5.62
N ILE A 119 -8.56 -0.16 -5.43
CA ILE A 119 -9.19 0.57 -4.32
C ILE A 119 -8.79 -0.02 -2.97
N ALA A 120 -8.82 -1.35 -2.84
CA ALA A 120 -8.48 -2.01 -1.58
C ALA A 120 -7.05 -1.71 -1.16
N GLY A 121 -6.09 -1.92 -2.06
CA GLY A 121 -4.68 -1.71 -1.81
C GLY A 121 -4.34 -0.23 -1.62
N GLY A 122 -4.88 0.63 -2.48
CA GLY A 122 -4.69 2.07 -2.40
C GLY A 122 -5.21 2.66 -1.08
N THR A 123 -6.42 2.28 -0.67
CA THR A 123 -7.00 2.73 0.60
C THR A 123 -6.19 2.23 1.80
N LEU A 124 -5.69 1.00 1.76
CA LEU A 124 -4.84 0.45 2.81
C LEU A 124 -3.50 1.19 2.94
N LEU A 125 -2.86 1.55 1.82
CA LEU A 125 -1.60 2.28 1.81
C LEU A 125 -1.77 3.74 2.24
N VAL A 126 -2.85 4.40 1.81
CA VAL A 126 -3.16 5.77 2.24
C VAL A 126 -3.55 5.82 3.72
N HIS A 127 -4.25 4.77 4.18
CA HIS A 127 -4.69 4.61 5.55
C HIS A 127 -5.45 5.86 6.08
N PRO A 128 -6.54 6.28 5.42
CA PRO A 128 -7.18 7.57 5.68
C PRO A 128 -7.82 7.72 7.07
N PHE A 129 -8.09 6.61 7.75
CA PHE A 129 -8.81 6.57 9.02
C PHE A 129 -7.89 6.17 10.18
N ALA A 130 -8.16 6.65 11.40
CA ALA A 130 -7.43 6.28 12.62
C ALA A 130 -7.56 4.78 12.95
N ASP A 131 -8.72 4.20 12.63
CA ASP A 131 -9.06 2.79 12.75
C ASP A 131 -10.07 2.38 11.64
N GLY A 132 -10.17 1.09 11.37
CA GLY A 132 -11.15 0.51 10.44
C GLY A 132 -10.72 0.40 8.98
N ASN A 133 -9.52 0.87 8.60
CA ASN A 133 -9.09 0.91 7.19
C ASN A 133 -9.18 -0.45 6.48
N GLY A 134 -8.82 -1.54 7.15
CA GLY A 134 -8.93 -2.89 6.57
C GLY A 134 -10.38 -3.33 6.33
N ARG A 135 -11.31 -2.98 7.23
CA ARG A 135 -12.74 -3.28 7.04
C ARG A 135 -13.32 -2.43 5.92
N VAL A 136 -12.98 -1.14 5.86
CA VAL A 136 -13.45 -0.22 4.82
C VAL A 136 -12.94 -0.64 3.45
N SER A 137 -11.63 -0.88 3.31
CA SER A 137 -11.03 -1.26 2.03
C SER A 137 -11.63 -2.55 1.48
N ARG A 138 -11.80 -3.58 2.33
CA ARG A 138 -12.44 -4.83 1.94
C ARG A 138 -13.91 -4.62 1.56
N THR A 139 -14.67 -3.88 2.36
CA THR A 139 -16.11 -3.64 2.10
C THR A 139 -16.31 -2.96 0.75
N VAL A 140 -15.61 -1.85 0.48
CA VAL A 140 -15.76 -1.13 -0.80
C VAL A 140 -15.28 -1.99 -1.97
N SER A 141 -14.15 -2.69 -1.83
CA SER A 141 -13.67 -3.60 -2.88
C SER A 141 -14.67 -4.72 -3.18
N TYR A 142 -15.28 -5.29 -2.15
CA TYR A 142 -16.27 -6.35 -2.28
C TYR A 142 -17.53 -5.86 -2.97
N VAL A 143 -18.05 -4.70 -2.58
CA VAL A 143 -19.23 -4.11 -3.22
C VAL A 143 -18.94 -3.85 -4.70
N LEU A 144 -17.74 -3.37 -5.04
CA LEU A 144 -17.34 -3.18 -6.43
C LEU A 144 -17.24 -4.54 -7.16
N MET A 145 -16.57 -5.53 -6.58
CA MET A 145 -16.26 -6.80 -7.27
C MET A 145 -17.45 -7.77 -7.34
N GLN A 146 -18.22 -7.86 -6.25
CA GLN A 146 -19.28 -8.86 -6.05
C GLN A 146 -20.68 -8.26 -5.89
N GLY A 147 -20.78 -6.97 -5.55
CA GLY A 147 -22.07 -6.34 -5.25
C GLY A 147 -22.54 -6.69 -3.85
N ILE A 148 -23.85 -6.74 -3.64
CA ILE A 148 -24.47 -6.84 -2.30
C ILE A 148 -25.20 -8.17 -2.03
N ASP A 149 -25.42 -9.01 -3.06
CA ASP A 149 -26.37 -10.13 -2.98
C ASP A 149 -25.83 -11.42 -2.35
N SER A 150 -24.52 -11.50 -2.06
CA SER A 150 -23.96 -12.66 -1.37
C SER A 150 -24.13 -12.48 0.16
N SER A 151 -25.18 -13.12 0.70
CA SER A 151 -25.62 -12.99 2.10
C SER A 151 -24.56 -13.39 3.13
N ASN A 152 -23.54 -14.16 2.76
CA ASN A 152 -22.48 -14.62 3.67
C ASN A 152 -21.14 -13.89 3.49
N GLY A 153 -20.93 -13.16 2.38
CA GLY A 153 -19.62 -12.57 2.06
C GLY A 153 -19.25 -11.37 2.94
N LEU A 154 -20.20 -10.48 3.20
CA LEU A 154 -19.96 -9.27 4.01
C LEU A 154 -19.64 -9.61 5.48
N ASP A 155 -20.36 -10.55 6.08
CA ASP A 155 -20.09 -11.00 7.45
C ASP A 155 -18.68 -11.59 7.59
N ALA A 156 -18.25 -12.40 6.61
CA ALA A 156 -16.91 -12.97 6.58
C ALA A 156 -15.82 -11.89 6.48
N ILE A 157 -16.04 -10.88 5.64
CA ILE A 157 -15.10 -9.76 5.39
C ILE A 157 -14.93 -8.84 6.60
N LEU A 158 -16.01 -8.64 7.36
CA LEU A 158 -16.03 -7.78 8.53
C LEU A 158 -15.51 -8.49 9.79
N SER A 159 -15.63 -9.82 9.86
CA SER A 159 -15.22 -10.64 11.01
C SER A 159 -13.70 -10.67 11.29
N LYS A 160 -13.36 -10.92 12.56
CA LYS A 160 -12.00 -10.87 13.12
C LYS A 160 -11.06 -11.98 12.66
N SER A 161 -11.54 -13.11 12.13
CA SER A 161 -10.69 -14.29 11.90
C SER A 161 -9.55 -14.00 10.91
N ASN A 162 -8.34 -13.83 11.46
CA ASN A 162 -7.07 -13.60 10.76
C ASN A 162 -7.08 -12.50 9.68
N GLY A 163 -7.60 -11.31 10.01
CA GLY A 163 -7.31 -10.10 9.23
C GLY A 163 -8.00 -9.99 7.86
N GLY A 164 -8.90 -10.90 7.50
CA GLY A 164 -9.59 -10.87 6.21
C GLY A 164 -10.17 -12.19 5.72
N GLY A 165 -9.97 -13.32 6.43
CA GLY A 165 -10.58 -14.60 6.05
C GLY A 165 -10.43 -14.96 4.57
N GLU A 166 -11.55 -15.26 3.91
CA GLU A 166 -11.70 -15.55 2.48
C GLU A 166 -11.73 -14.28 1.60
N TRP A 167 -11.21 -13.14 2.06
CA TRP A 167 -11.19 -11.91 1.26
C TRP A 167 -9.94 -11.12 1.59
N ASP A 168 -8.80 -11.69 1.18
CA ASP A 168 -7.52 -11.02 1.25
C ASP A 168 -7.32 -10.15 0.01
N VAL A 169 -7.13 -8.85 0.28
CA VAL A 169 -6.96 -7.78 -0.71
C VAL A 169 -5.79 -6.88 -0.29
N ALA A 170 -4.98 -7.31 0.68
CA ALA A 170 -3.78 -6.59 1.04
C ALA A 170 -2.82 -6.59 -0.16
N PRO A 171 -2.20 -5.43 -0.48
CA PRO A 171 -1.13 -5.40 -1.47
C PRO A 171 -0.04 -6.40 -1.06
N SER A 172 0.43 -7.21 -2.01
CA SER A 172 1.60 -8.05 -1.72
C SER A 172 2.80 -7.16 -1.38
N PRO A 173 3.73 -7.60 -0.52
CA PRO A 173 4.98 -6.89 -0.28
C PRO A 173 5.78 -6.61 -1.55
N GLU A 174 5.65 -7.42 -2.62
CA GLU A 174 6.26 -7.12 -3.92
C GLU A 174 5.55 -5.97 -4.67
N SER A 175 4.23 -5.84 -4.48
CA SER A 175 3.43 -4.73 -5.01
C SER A 175 3.62 -3.43 -4.23
N MET A 176 4.09 -3.51 -2.99
CA MET A 176 4.77 -2.41 -2.31
C MET A 176 6.10 -2.21 -3.00
N VAL A 177 6.07 -1.59 -4.19
CA VAL A 177 7.27 -1.24 -4.94
C VAL A 177 8.04 -0.23 -4.10
N PHE A 178 8.89 -0.71 -3.20
CA PHE A 178 9.90 0.10 -2.56
C PHE A 178 10.74 0.64 -3.69
N ASN A 179 10.64 1.94 -3.95
CA ASN A 179 11.29 2.66 -5.05
C ASN A 179 12.73 2.15 -5.22
N LYS A 180 12.95 1.18 -6.11
CA LYS A 180 14.27 0.86 -6.65
C LYS A 180 14.55 1.88 -7.74
N ARG A 181 14.43 3.16 -7.40
CA ARG A 181 14.84 4.25 -8.28
C ARG A 181 16.30 3.97 -8.63
N ILE A 182 16.58 3.95 -9.93
CA ILE A 182 17.95 3.88 -10.41
C ILE A 182 18.47 5.31 -10.28
N PHE A 183 19.25 5.54 -9.24
CA PHE A 183 19.86 6.84 -9.03
C PHE A 183 21.08 7.00 -9.95
N ILE A 184 21.18 8.15 -10.61
CA ILE A 184 22.19 8.44 -11.65
C ILE A 184 23.15 9.52 -11.12
N GLY A 185 24.42 9.48 -11.51
CA GLY A 185 25.40 10.55 -11.26
C GLY A 185 26.34 10.29 -10.07
N ASN A 186 26.73 11.35 -9.36
CA ASN A 186 27.75 11.32 -8.29
C ASN A 186 27.21 10.81 -6.95
N GLN A 187 26.23 9.90 -6.97
CA GLN A 187 25.71 9.32 -5.73
C GLN A 187 26.70 8.31 -5.13
N PRO A 188 26.72 8.17 -3.80
CA PRO A 188 27.47 7.10 -3.17
C PRO A 188 26.93 5.73 -3.61
N ASP A 189 27.85 4.76 -3.78
CA ASP A 189 27.51 3.39 -4.14
C ASP A 189 26.63 2.72 -3.06
N ALA A 190 26.87 3.06 -1.79
CA ALA A 190 26.09 2.56 -0.66
C ALA A 190 25.81 3.65 0.39
N ILE A 191 24.73 3.46 1.12
CA ILE A 191 24.37 4.26 2.30
C ILE A 191 24.46 3.34 3.50
N GLU A 192 25.23 3.74 4.51
CA GLU A 192 25.40 3.01 5.76
C GLU A 192 24.70 3.76 6.88
N TRP A 193 23.72 3.11 7.49
CA TRP A 193 23.05 3.54 8.71
C TRP A 193 23.72 2.87 9.91
N ALA A 194 23.99 3.63 10.96
CA ALA A 194 24.45 3.05 12.22
C ALA A 194 23.35 2.10 12.73
N GLY A 195 23.73 0.88 13.12
CA GLY A 195 22.80 -0.16 13.54
C GLY A 195 21.86 0.28 14.68
N MET A 196 20.71 -0.40 14.78
CA MET A 196 19.49 -0.10 15.57
C MET A 196 19.62 0.17 17.10
N TYR A 197 20.81 0.44 17.64
CA TYR A 197 21.07 0.65 19.07
C TYR A 197 21.62 2.05 19.40
N VAL A 198 21.35 3.05 18.57
CA VAL A 198 21.47 4.44 19.03
C VAL A 198 20.15 4.76 19.72
N ASP A 199 20.19 4.86 21.05
CA ASP A 199 19.07 5.12 21.95
C ASP A 199 18.12 6.20 21.40
N ASP A 200 16.85 6.10 21.82
CA ASP A 200 15.61 6.68 21.29
C ASP A 200 15.55 8.19 20.92
N ALA A 201 16.66 8.94 20.93
CA ALA A 201 16.74 10.38 20.74
C ALA A 201 17.40 10.92 19.44
N ASP A 202 18.42 10.31 18.83
CA ASP A 202 19.41 11.13 18.07
C ASP A 202 19.65 10.75 16.59
N ASP A 203 18.69 11.02 15.70
CA ASP A 203 19.08 11.83 14.54
C ASP A 203 18.70 13.27 14.89
N ALA A 204 19.47 14.27 14.46
CA ALA A 204 19.23 15.65 14.87
C ALA A 204 17.91 16.25 14.32
N PHE A 205 17.08 15.41 13.68
CA PHE A 205 15.75 15.70 13.17
C PHE A 205 14.64 14.91 13.90
N GLY A 206 14.95 14.25 15.03
CA GLY A 206 14.00 13.52 15.87
C GLY A 206 13.76 12.06 15.45
N GLY A 207 14.67 11.48 14.66
CA GLY A 207 14.62 10.10 14.18
C GLY A 207 13.70 9.89 12.97
N GLU A 208 13.10 10.94 12.42
CA GLU A 208 12.09 10.83 11.36
C GLU A 208 12.66 10.26 10.06
N VAL A 209 13.91 10.59 9.72
CA VAL A 209 14.58 10.09 8.53
C VAL A 209 15.19 8.73 8.80
N ALA A 210 15.96 8.59 9.90
CA ALA A 210 16.66 7.35 10.21
C ALA A 210 15.73 6.16 10.51
N ARG A 211 14.53 6.42 11.06
CA ARG A 211 13.52 5.37 11.30
C ARG A 211 12.65 5.09 10.08
N SER A 212 12.86 5.83 8.98
CA SER A 212 12.01 5.64 7.82
C SER A 212 12.32 4.31 7.11
N LEU A 213 11.28 3.54 6.76
CA LEU A 213 11.34 2.44 5.80
C LEU A 213 11.84 2.91 4.42
N TYR A 214 11.77 4.21 4.14
CA TYR A 214 12.27 4.85 2.93
C TYR A 214 13.57 5.62 3.14
N SER A 215 14.25 5.44 4.28
CA SER A 215 15.45 6.20 4.67
C SER A 215 16.52 6.29 3.56
N ASP A 216 16.84 5.19 2.89
CA ASP A 216 17.75 5.18 1.74
C ASP A 216 17.22 6.01 0.57
N ALA A 217 15.95 5.84 0.18
CA ALA A 217 15.36 6.59 -0.92
C ALA A 217 15.33 8.10 -0.61
N VAL A 218 14.99 8.46 0.63
CA VAL A 218 15.01 9.84 1.12
C VAL A 218 16.40 10.44 1.02
N MET A 219 17.44 9.74 1.50
CA MET A 219 18.81 10.25 1.44
C MET A 219 19.30 10.38 0.00
N ARG A 220 18.96 9.43 -0.87
CA ARG A 220 19.35 9.50 -2.29
C ARG A 220 18.66 10.64 -3.02
N HIS A 221 17.37 10.86 -2.78
CA HIS A 221 16.65 12.01 -3.32
C HIS A 221 17.28 13.32 -2.81
N PHE A 222 17.58 13.41 -1.51
CA PHE A 222 18.25 14.58 -0.93
C PHE A 222 19.61 14.88 -1.57
N ILE A 223 20.42 13.85 -1.86
CA ILE A 223 21.71 14.01 -2.53
C ILE A 223 21.53 14.48 -3.99
N GLU A 224 20.52 13.99 -4.68
CA GLU A 224 20.22 14.36 -6.07
C GLU A 224 19.84 15.84 -6.19
N GLU A 225 19.08 16.36 -5.23
CA GLU A 225 18.66 17.77 -5.19
C GLU A 225 19.67 18.70 -4.49
N ALA A 226 20.80 18.17 -4.01
CA ALA A 226 21.77 18.93 -3.23
C ALA A 226 22.44 20.05 -4.06
N ASP A 227 22.43 21.26 -3.51
CA ASP A 227 23.26 22.36 -3.99
C ASP A 227 24.75 22.15 -3.65
N ASP A 228 25.63 23.03 -4.13
CA ASP A 228 27.08 22.86 -3.96
C ASP A 228 27.52 22.92 -2.49
N GLN A 229 26.84 23.73 -1.67
CA GLN A 229 27.12 23.80 -0.22
C GLN A 229 26.74 22.49 0.46
N THR A 230 25.60 21.92 0.10
CA THR A 230 25.08 20.66 0.64
C THR A 230 25.94 19.48 0.19
N LYS A 231 26.39 19.47 -1.07
CA LYS A 231 27.34 18.48 -1.58
C LYS A 231 28.64 18.47 -0.79
N ALA A 232 29.19 19.64 -0.45
CA ALA A 232 30.39 19.71 0.38
C ALA A 232 30.18 19.14 1.81
N ILE A 233 28.95 19.16 2.34
CA ILE A 233 28.60 18.49 3.60
C ILE A 233 28.51 16.97 3.39
N ILE A 234 27.81 16.52 2.35
CA ILE A 234 27.66 15.10 2.00
C ILE A 234 29.03 14.44 1.76
N GLU A 235 29.94 15.13 1.06
CA GLU A 235 31.30 14.65 0.80
C GLU A 235 32.08 14.41 2.10
N LYS A 236 31.93 15.25 3.13
CA LYS A 236 32.59 15.05 4.43
C LYS A 236 32.11 13.79 5.15
N ALA A 237 30.85 13.40 4.94
CA ALA A 237 30.28 12.16 5.50
C ALA A 237 30.50 10.93 4.60
N THR A 238 31.12 11.12 3.43
CA THR A 238 31.36 10.06 2.45
C THR A 238 32.80 9.58 2.52
N TYR A 239 33.03 8.27 2.44
CA TYR A 239 34.36 7.69 2.45
C TYR A 239 34.51 6.57 1.42
N LEU A 240 35.76 6.29 1.04
CA LEU A 240 36.09 5.17 0.16
C LEU A 240 36.30 3.90 0.99
N LYS A 241 35.40 2.93 0.85
CA LYS A 241 35.54 1.59 1.42
C LYS A 241 36.35 0.75 0.45
N SER A 242 37.60 0.44 0.82
CA SER A 242 38.46 -0.44 0.03
C SER A 242 37.81 -1.82 -0.13
N SER A 243 37.74 -2.31 -1.37
CA SER A 243 37.30 -3.66 -1.70
C SER A 243 38.22 -4.26 -2.75
N GLU A 244 38.35 -5.59 -2.80
CA GLU A 244 39.20 -6.31 -3.76
C GLU A 244 38.85 -6.01 -5.25
N LYS A 245 37.69 -5.38 -5.53
CA LYS A 245 37.18 -5.07 -6.87
C LYS A 245 37.09 -3.57 -7.17
N GLY A 246 37.95 -2.76 -6.58
CA GLY A 246 37.89 -1.29 -6.65
C GLY A 246 37.13 -0.72 -5.46
N GLY A 247 37.58 0.43 -4.96
CA GLY A 247 36.94 1.09 -3.81
C GLY A 247 35.49 1.46 -4.12
N LYS A 248 34.59 1.28 -3.14
CA LYS A 248 33.22 1.76 -3.21
C LYS A 248 33.07 3.03 -2.37
N THR A 249 32.37 4.02 -2.89
CA THR A 249 31.98 5.22 -2.14
C THR A 249 30.82 4.87 -1.21
N VAL A 250 30.93 5.20 0.08
CA VAL A 250 29.93 4.91 1.10
C VAL A 250 29.62 6.17 1.87
N LEU A 251 28.34 6.53 1.97
CA LEU A 251 27.87 7.62 2.81
C LEU A 251 27.49 7.08 4.19
N LYS A 252 28.02 7.69 5.26
CA LYS A 252 27.54 7.45 6.63
C LYS A 252 26.34 8.36 6.91
N ALA A 253 25.14 7.80 6.84
CA ALA A 253 23.91 8.58 6.85
C ALA A 253 23.71 9.38 8.15
N ASN A 254 23.95 8.77 9.31
CA ASN A 254 23.83 9.44 10.61
C ASN A 254 24.84 10.59 10.78
N GLU A 255 26.07 10.41 10.28
CA GLU A 255 27.09 11.46 10.30
C GLU A 255 26.70 12.62 9.38
N CYS A 256 26.18 12.32 8.19
CA CYS A 256 25.64 13.33 7.28
C CYS A 256 24.51 14.14 7.93
N ILE A 257 23.52 13.47 8.52
CA ILE A 257 22.41 14.13 9.24
C ILE A 257 22.94 15.02 10.37
N HIS A 258 23.90 14.54 11.15
CA HIS A 258 24.52 15.34 12.22
C HIS A 258 25.22 16.59 11.68
N LEU A 259 25.98 16.47 10.59
CA LEU A 259 26.63 17.62 9.95
C LEU A 259 25.63 18.62 9.37
N LEU A 260 24.52 18.16 8.79
CA LEU A 260 23.45 19.03 8.30
C LEU A 260 22.80 19.80 9.46
N ALA A 261 22.55 19.16 10.58
CA ALA A 261 21.92 19.79 11.75
C ALA A 261 22.83 20.71 12.56
N THR A 262 24.15 20.59 12.37
CA THR A 262 25.16 21.48 12.99
C THR A 262 25.72 22.50 12.00
N SER A 263 25.16 22.57 10.79
CA SER A 263 25.52 23.54 9.76
C SER A 263 25.00 24.95 10.07
N ASP A 264 25.30 25.91 9.19
CA ASP A 264 24.77 27.28 9.28
C ASP A 264 23.26 27.36 8.93
N SER A 265 22.68 26.32 8.32
CA SER A 265 21.31 26.30 7.81
C SER A 265 20.51 25.06 8.26
N PRO A 266 20.48 24.70 9.55
CA PRO A 266 19.93 23.43 10.00
C PRO A 266 18.42 23.33 9.76
N VAL A 267 17.68 24.44 9.94
CA VAL A 267 16.23 24.49 9.72
C VAL A 267 15.87 24.18 8.27
N TYR A 268 16.65 24.69 7.31
CA TYR A 268 16.45 24.42 5.88
C TYR A 268 16.58 22.92 5.60
N TYR A 269 17.64 22.27 6.10
CA TYR A 269 17.87 20.85 5.89
C TYR A 269 16.81 19.96 6.55
N VAL A 270 16.37 20.30 7.77
CA VAL A 270 15.25 19.60 8.44
C VAL A 270 14.01 19.65 7.56
N GLN A 271 13.64 20.84 7.08
CA GLN A 271 12.42 21.04 6.30
C GLN A 271 12.49 20.31 4.96
N ASN A 272 13.67 20.34 4.30
CA ASN A 272 13.86 19.65 3.03
C ASN A 272 13.75 18.13 3.20
N LEU A 273 14.50 17.54 4.13
CA LEU A 273 14.43 16.10 4.42
C LEU A 273 13.02 15.66 4.81
N ARG A 274 12.31 16.42 5.66
CA ARG A 274 10.89 16.16 5.98
C ARG A 274 9.98 16.25 4.76
N SER A 275 10.25 17.16 3.84
CA SER A 275 9.50 17.23 2.58
C SER A 275 9.70 15.98 1.74
N ILE A 276 10.95 15.51 1.65
CA ILE A 276 11.29 14.29 0.92
C ILE A 276 10.68 13.05 1.59
N VAL A 277 10.72 12.93 2.92
CA VAL A 277 10.05 11.83 3.65
C VAL A 277 8.56 11.76 3.30
N ARG A 278 7.86 12.90 3.30
CA ARG A 278 6.45 12.96 2.90
C ARG A 278 6.26 12.53 1.45
N TYR A 279 7.10 13.06 0.56
CA TYR A 279 7.08 12.71 -0.85
C TYR A 279 7.27 11.20 -1.07
N GLU A 280 8.25 10.55 -0.45
CA GLU A 280 8.50 9.12 -0.64
C GLU A 280 7.35 8.24 -0.11
N ARG A 281 6.69 8.65 0.99
CA ARG A 281 5.47 7.98 1.48
C ARG A 281 4.33 8.08 0.47
N ALA A 282 4.11 9.26 -0.10
CA ALA A 282 3.10 9.46 -1.14
C ALA A 282 3.46 8.71 -2.44
N GLU A 283 4.73 8.70 -2.83
CA GLU A 283 5.20 7.99 -4.03
C GLU A 283 5.06 6.48 -3.92
N ALA A 284 5.17 5.89 -2.72
CA ALA A 284 4.90 4.47 -2.53
C ALA A 284 3.46 4.11 -2.94
N VAL A 285 2.48 4.96 -2.60
CA VAL A 285 1.09 4.81 -3.05
C VAL A 285 1.02 4.93 -4.58
N ARG A 286 1.61 5.97 -5.15
CA ARG A 286 1.56 6.19 -6.61
C ARG A 286 2.27 5.10 -7.40
N ALA A 287 3.35 4.54 -6.87
CA ALA A 287 4.05 3.41 -7.47
C ALA A 287 3.17 2.16 -7.52
N PHE A 288 2.45 1.87 -6.43
CA PHE A 288 1.43 0.82 -6.41
C PHE A 288 0.33 1.08 -7.46
N LEU A 289 -0.18 2.30 -7.54
CA LEU A 289 -1.23 2.65 -8.52
C LEU A 289 -0.76 2.49 -9.97
N ARG A 290 0.45 2.94 -10.30
CA ARG A 290 1.06 2.71 -11.62
C ARG A 290 1.20 1.22 -11.92
N ALA A 291 1.64 0.41 -10.95
CA ALA A 291 1.74 -1.04 -11.11
C ALA A 291 0.37 -1.69 -11.44
N MET A 292 -0.70 -1.18 -10.83
CA MET A 292 -2.07 -1.64 -11.07
C MET A 292 -2.67 -1.11 -12.38
N GLN A 293 -2.25 0.05 -12.88
CA GLN A 293 -2.75 0.60 -14.14
C GLN A 293 -2.03 -0.01 -15.34
N ASP A 294 -0.69 0.02 -15.31
CA ASP A 294 0.13 -0.27 -16.48
C ASP A 294 0.23 -1.78 -16.75
N GLY A 295 0.11 -2.61 -15.71
CA GLY A 295 0.32 -4.05 -15.85
C GLY A 295 1.73 -4.43 -16.36
N ASP A 296 2.66 -3.49 -16.43
CA ASP A 296 4.00 -3.69 -17.02
C ASP A 296 5.11 -3.80 -15.98
N ILE A 297 4.81 -3.59 -14.69
CA ILE A 297 5.80 -3.84 -13.64
C ILE A 297 5.78 -5.34 -13.34
N THR A 298 6.81 -6.01 -13.84
CA THR A 298 7.01 -7.42 -13.66
C THR A 298 7.74 -7.69 -12.35
N ALA A 299 7.06 -8.34 -11.40
CA ALA A 299 7.73 -8.87 -10.23
C ALA A 299 8.42 -10.18 -10.62
N LYS A 300 9.71 -10.32 -10.33
CA LYS A 300 10.36 -11.63 -10.42
C LYS A 300 9.57 -12.61 -9.56
N THR A 301 9.14 -13.71 -10.17
CA THR A 301 8.33 -14.78 -9.56
C THR A 301 8.98 -15.44 -8.33
N ASP A 302 10.25 -15.14 -8.05
CA ASP A 302 11.02 -15.60 -6.90
C ASP A 302 10.33 -15.29 -5.54
N GLY A 303 9.43 -14.29 -5.48
CA GLY A 303 8.65 -13.93 -4.29
C GLY A 303 7.46 -14.84 -3.98
N ILE A 304 6.91 -15.54 -4.98
CA ILE A 304 5.79 -16.47 -4.78
C ILE A 304 6.21 -17.57 -3.80
N ASP A 305 7.44 -18.11 -3.94
CA ASP A 305 8.01 -19.14 -3.06
C ASP A 305 8.05 -18.74 -1.58
N MET A 306 8.05 -17.44 -1.26
CA MET A 306 8.05 -16.96 0.13
C MET A 306 6.64 -17.04 0.75
N PHE A 307 5.57 -16.86 -0.04
CA PHE A 307 4.18 -17.07 0.36
C PHE A 307 3.78 -18.55 0.41
N LEU A 308 4.50 -19.42 -0.31
CA LEU A 308 4.22 -20.86 -0.35
C LEU A 308 4.70 -21.63 0.90
N ARG A 309 5.41 -20.97 1.81
CA ARG A 309 5.86 -21.55 3.10
C ARG A 309 4.78 -21.40 4.16
N GLY A 310 3.70 -22.15 4.00
CA GLY A 310 2.72 -22.34 5.05
C GLY A 310 3.28 -23.15 6.22
N ASP A 311 3.07 -22.67 7.45
CA ASP A 311 3.43 -23.41 8.68
C ASP A 311 2.60 -24.70 8.82
N SER A 312 1.42 -24.76 8.20
CA SER A 312 0.55 -25.93 8.18
C SER A 312 0.63 -26.71 6.86
N GLU A 313 0.45 -28.04 6.95
CA GLU A 313 0.42 -28.96 5.81
C GLU A 313 -0.66 -28.58 4.78
N ARG A 314 -1.82 -28.09 5.25
CA ARG A 314 -2.90 -27.57 4.38
C ARG A 314 -2.48 -26.34 3.59
N GLN A 315 -1.75 -25.40 4.20
CA GLN A 315 -1.23 -24.25 3.46
C GLN A 315 -0.16 -24.66 2.45
N ARG A 316 0.64 -25.70 2.72
CA ARG A 316 1.62 -26.23 1.76
C ARG A 316 0.97 -26.94 0.57
N GLU A 317 -0.07 -27.74 0.78
CA GLU A 317 -0.84 -28.35 -0.33
C GLU A 317 -1.57 -27.30 -1.16
N ARG A 318 -2.18 -26.30 -0.50
CA ARG A 318 -2.81 -25.15 -1.17
C ARG A 318 -1.78 -24.39 -2.01
N SER A 319 -0.59 -24.17 -1.46
CA SER A 319 0.56 -23.53 -2.11
C SER A 319 1.10 -24.34 -3.30
N ALA A 320 1.21 -25.66 -3.17
CA ALA A 320 1.65 -26.52 -4.27
C ALA A 320 0.65 -26.53 -5.45
N ARG A 321 -0.66 -26.51 -5.16
CA ARG A 321 -1.70 -26.34 -6.20
C ARG A 321 -1.70 -24.93 -6.79
N LEU A 322 -1.42 -23.91 -5.97
CA LEU A 322 -1.24 -22.51 -6.39
C LEU A 322 -0.10 -22.39 -7.39
N GLY A 323 1.07 -22.93 -7.03
CA GLY A 323 2.24 -23.02 -7.88
C GLY A 323 1.90 -23.77 -9.17
N ALA A 324 1.16 -24.88 -9.11
CA ALA A 324 0.77 -25.62 -10.31
C ALA A 324 -0.22 -24.87 -11.23
N GLU A 325 -1.19 -24.12 -10.69
CA GLU A 325 -2.16 -23.35 -11.50
C GLU A 325 -1.53 -22.07 -12.06
N VAL A 326 -0.71 -21.37 -11.26
CA VAL A 326 0.14 -20.27 -11.73
C VAL A 326 1.04 -20.78 -12.83
N VAL A 327 1.82 -21.85 -12.60
CA VAL A 327 2.72 -22.48 -13.59
C VAL A 327 1.95 -22.94 -14.83
N ARG A 328 0.73 -23.47 -14.69
CA ARG A 328 -0.11 -23.91 -15.82
C ARG A 328 -0.61 -22.73 -16.66
N ARG A 329 -0.93 -21.60 -16.04
CA ARG A 329 -1.30 -20.35 -16.74
C ARG A 329 -0.06 -19.60 -17.26
N THR A 330 1.10 -19.78 -16.62
CA THR A 330 2.40 -19.22 -16.99
C THR A 330 3.32 -20.26 -17.63
N HIS A 331 2.81 -21.19 -18.44
CA HIS A 331 3.63 -22.24 -19.10
C HIS A 331 4.59 -21.71 -20.18
N VAL A 332 4.93 -20.43 -20.10
CA VAL A 332 5.98 -19.74 -20.83
C VAL A 332 6.72 -18.93 -19.76
N ASN A 333 8.04 -18.79 -19.84
CA ASN A 333 8.88 -17.92 -18.99
C ASN A 333 8.50 -16.42 -19.09
N ALA A 334 7.23 -16.09 -18.93
CA ALA A 334 6.64 -14.79 -19.06
C ALA A 334 6.54 -14.20 -17.68
N GLU A 335 7.35 -13.16 -17.48
CA GLU A 335 7.17 -12.18 -16.43
C GLU A 335 5.68 -11.82 -16.27
N MET A 336 5.12 -12.05 -15.07
CA MET A 336 3.73 -11.72 -14.76
C MET A 336 3.67 -10.34 -14.13
N SER A 337 2.70 -9.53 -14.55
CA SER A 337 2.45 -8.22 -13.95
C SER A 337 2.06 -8.33 -12.48
N ILE A 338 2.41 -7.32 -11.67
CA ILE A 338 1.94 -7.20 -10.28
C ILE A 338 0.40 -7.24 -10.21
N ARG A 339 -0.27 -6.63 -11.17
CA ARG A 339 -1.74 -6.59 -11.27
C ARG A 339 -2.35 -7.98 -11.43
N ASP A 340 -1.82 -8.79 -12.35
CA ASP A 340 -2.33 -10.13 -12.60
C ASP A 340 -2.02 -11.07 -11.43
N GLN A 341 -0.84 -10.91 -10.81
CA GLN A 341 -0.49 -11.62 -9.58
C GLN A 341 -1.52 -11.33 -8.47
N ALA A 342 -1.87 -10.06 -8.25
CA ALA A 342 -2.85 -9.67 -7.25
C ALA A 342 -4.22 -10.32 -7.48
N VAL A 343 -4.73 -10.32 -8.72
CA VAL A 343 -6.02 -10.97 -9.04
C VAL A 343 -5.97 -12.48 -8.88
N ILE A 344 -4.90 -13.13 -9.32
CA ILE A 344 -4.75 -14.58 -9.18
C ILE A 344 -4.74 -14.95 -7.70
N MET A 345 -3.92 -14.26 -6.90
CA MET A 345 -3.87 -14.46 -5.45
C MET A 345 -5.24 -14.26 -4.83
N HIS A 346 -5.89 -13.11 -5.09
CA HIS A 346 -7.21 -12.81 -4.56
C HIS A 346 -8.25 -13.90 -4.89
N ARG A 347 -8.37 -14.30 -6.17
CA ARG A 347 -9.33 -15.33 -6.61
C ARG A 347 -9.08 -16.69 -5.96
N LEU A 348 -7.82 -17.01 -5.64
CA LEU A 348 -7.43 -18.27 -4.99
C LEU A 348 -7.70 -18.24 -3.48
N PHE A 349 -7.56 -17.07 -2.85
CA PHE A 349 -7.87 -16.92 -1.43
C PHE A 349 -9.35 -16.73 -1.15
N SER A 350 -10.12 -16.22 -2.12
CA SER A 350 -11.51 -15.80 -1.92
C SER A 350 -12.60 -16.72 -2.45
N ASN A 351 -12.24 -17.92 -2.91
CA ASN A 351 -13.22 -18.88 -3.42
C ASN A 351 -13.53 -20.00 -2.40
N PRO A 352 -14.78 -20.12 -1.93
CA PRO A 352 -15.20 -21.12 -0.93
C PRO A 352 -14.98 -22.58 -1.33
N GLN A 353 -14.96 -22.87 -2.65
CA GLN A 353 -14.68 -24.23 -3.15
C GLN A 353 -13.26 -24.72 -2.80
N TYR A 354 -12.38 -23.81 -2.38
CA TYR A 354 -11.02 -24.12 -1.93
C TYR A 354 -10.83 -23.94 -0.41
N SER A 355 -11.85 -23.48 0.32
CA SER A 355 -11.83 -23.35 1.79
C SER A 355 -12.53 -24.51 2.50
N ALA A 356 -13.37 -25.28 1.79
CA ALA A 356 -14.13 -26.39 2.34
C ALA A 356 -13.73 -27.76 1.76
N THR A 357 -12.59 -28.30 2.20
CA THR A 357 -12.33 -29.76 2.31
C THR A 357 -11.31 -30.03 3.42
#